data_AF-A0A3B0SYQ8-F1
#
_entry.id   AF-A0A3B0SYQ8-F1
#
_cell.length_a   1.000
_cell.length_b   1.000
_cell.length_c   1.000
_cell.angle_alpha   90.00
_cell.angle_beta   90.00
_cell.angle_gamma   90.00
#
_symmetry.space_group_name_H-M   'P 1'
#
loop_
_entity.id
_entity.type
_entity.pdbx_description
1 polymer ?
#
loop_
_entity_poly.entity_id
_entity_poly.type
_entity_poly.pdbx_seq_one_letter_code
_entity_poly.pdbx_strand_id
1 'polypeptide(L)'
;MKIDKSRFGFLRAEGSMLEKMWDKVNAIMVGIVDAKPYVLDWDHVLSEYDKLGVGDVAEFASGYAFGWHAMNGKLSDDASKYAMYLEIINGIVERRESVK
;
A
#
# COMPACT_ATOMS: atom_id res chain seq x y z
N MET A 1 -13.89 -10.44 -5.56
CA MET A 1 -13.85 -9.10 -6.16
C MET A 1 -12.48 -8.94 -6.79
N LYS A 2 -12.34 -8.78 -8.11
CA LYS A 2 -11.02 -8.55 -8.73
C LYS A 2 -10.65 -7.09 -8.48
N ILE A 3 -9.79 -6.85 -7.49
CA ILE A 3 -9.28 -5.51 -7.18
C ILE A 3 -8.29 -5.13 -8.29
N ASP A 4 -8.64 -4.12 -9.07
CA ASP A 4 -7.78 -3.58 -10.11
C ASP A 4 -6.72 -2.67 -9.49
N LYS A 5 -5.59 -3.29 -9.09
CA LYS A 5 -4.47 -2.62 -8.42
C LYS A 5 -3.74 -1.61 -9.32
N SER A 6 -4.10 -1.50 -10.61
CA SER A 6 -3.44 -0.65 -11.61
C SER A 6 -3.98 0.79 -11.68
N ARG A 7 -5.11 1.09 -11.02
CA ARG A 7 -5.87 2.33 -11.22
C ARG A 7 -5.24 3.61 -10.66
N PHE A 8 -4.31 3.51 -9.71
CA PHE A 8 -3.69 4.67 -9.07
C PHE A 8 -2.23 4.86 -9.50
N GLY A 9 -2.04 4.99 -10.82
CA GLY A 9 -0.76 5.24 -11.49
C GLY A 9 -0.24 6.67 -11.34
N PHE A 10 0.02 7.14 -10.12
CA PHE A 10 0.94 8.28 -9.91
C PHE A 10 2.42 7.88 -10.07
N LEU A 11 2.71 6.61 -10.36
CA LEU A 11 4.00 6.12 -10.85
C LEU A 11 3.97 6.08 -12.38
N ARG A 12 4.82 6.89 -13.01
CA ARG A 12 4.94 7.04 -14.47
C ARG A 12 5.00 5.68 -15.19
N ALA A 13 4.22 5.62 -16.26
CA ALA A 13 4.09 4.60 -17.31
C ALA A 13 5.25 3.60 -17.46
N GLU A 14 4.91 2.31 -17.55
CA GLU A 14 5.15 1.47 -18.74
C GLU A 14 4.91 -0.02 -18.39
N GLY A 15 4.06 -0.68 -19.18
CA GLY A 15 3.52 -2.02 -18.94
C GLY A 15 4.51 -3.19 -18.99
N SER A 16 5.83 -2.93 -18.94
CA SER A 16 6.88 -3.96 -18.74
C SER A 16 7.57 -3.86 -17.37
N MET A 17 7.30 -2.78 -16.62
CA MET A 17 7.89 -2.53 -15.31
C MET A 17 7.17 -3.28 -14.20
N LEU A 18 5.95 -3.77 -14.41
CA LEU A 18 5.13 -4.40 -13.38
C LEU A 18 5.68 -5.74 -12.88
N GLU A 19 6.13 -6.66 -13.74
CA GLU A 19 6.76 -7.91 -13.28
C GLU A 19 8.09 -7.65 -12.57
N LYS A 20 8.92 -6.76 -13.13
CA LYS A 20 10.16 -6.30 -12.48
C LYS A 20 9.90 -5.52 -11.18
N MET A 21 8.75 -4.87 -11.06
CA MET A 21 8.29 -4.20 -9.84
C MET A 21 7.77 -5.19 -8.83
N TRP A 22 7.09 -6.27 -9.22
CA TRP A 22 6.71 -7.33 -8.29
C TRP A 22 7.93 -8.02 -7.69
N ASP A 23 8.93 -8.33 -8.52
CA ASP A 23 10.21 -8.86 -8.03
C ASP A 23 10.96 -7.83 -7.17
N LYS A 24 10.94 -6.54 -7.55
CA LYS A 24 11.47 -5.47 -6.70
C LYS A 24 10.66 -5.30 -5.43
N VAL A 25 9.35 -5.52 -5.42
CA VAL A 25 8.47 -5.41 -4.24
C VAL A 25 8.72 -6.59 -3.32
N ASN A 26 8.93 -7.80 -3.83
CA ASN A 26 9.38 -8.92 -3.00
C ASN A 26 10.79 -8.67 -2.46
N ALA A 27 11.72 -8.18 -3.28
CA ALA A 27 13.07 -7.83 -2.83
C ALA A 27 13.10 -6.64 -1.87
N ILE A 28 12.20 -5.67 -2.04
CA ILE A 28 11.93 -4.56 -1.13
C ILE A 28 11.30 -5.14 0.12
N MET A 29 10.17 -5.84 0.08
CA MET A 29 9.54 -6.44 1.27
C MET A 29 10.52 -7.30 2.07
N VAL A 30 11.40 -8.07 1.43
CA VAL A 30 12.43 -8.87 2.11
C VAL A 30 13.61 -8.02 2.61
N GLY A 31 14.09 -7.04 1.84
CA GLY A 31 15.22 -6.16 2.22
C GLY A 31 14.84 -4.94 3.07
N ILE A 32 13.56 -4.59 3.13
CA ILE A 32 12.96 -3.44 3.80
C ILE A 32 12.29 -3.87 5.11
N VAL A 33 12.00 -5.15 5.36
CA VAL A 33 11.69 -5.61 6.74
C VAL A 33 12.79 -5.17 7.73
N ASP A 34 14.03 -4.99 7.27
CA ASP A 34 15.14 -4.41 8.06
C ASP A 34 15.24 -2.86 8.04
N ALA A 35 14.48 -2.14 7.20
CA ALA A 35 14.64 -0.67 7.04
C ALA A 35 13.40 0.10 6.54
N LYS A 36 12.15 -0.31 6.85
CA LYS A 36 10.96 0.52 6.54
C LYS A 36 11.09 1.86 7.25
N PRO A 37 10.95 3.01 6.56
CA PRO A 37 10.93 4.31 7.21
C PRO A 37 9.61 4.58 7.97
N TYR A 38 8.74 3.57 8.04
CA TYR A 38 7.41 3.58 8.66
C TYR A 38 7.11 2.21 9.30
N VAL A 39 6.24 2.23 10.31
CA VAL A 39 5.59 1.03 10.86
C VAL A 39 4.09 1.28 10.80
N LEU A 40 3.34 0.33 10.23
CA LEU A 40 1.89 0.42 10.19
C LEU A 40 1.29 -0.08 11.51
N ASP A 41 0.57 0.81 12.18
CA ASP A 41 -0.35 0.41 13.24
C ASP A 41 -1.60 -0.20 12.60
N TRP A 42 -1.64 -1.53 12.53
CA TRP A 42 -2.70 -2.26 11.85
C TRP A 42 -4.07 -2.08 12.49
N ASP A 43 -4.14 -1.91 13.81
CA ASP A 43 -5.42 -1.69 14.49
C ASP A 43 -6.01 -0.34 14.08
N HIS A 44 -5.16 0.68 13.98
CA HIS A 44 -5.56 1.98 13.46
C HIS A 44 -5.94 1.92 11.98
N VAL A 45 -5.09 1.31 11.13
CA VAL A 45 -5.34 1.18 9.68
C VAL A 45 -6.68 0.49 9.41
N LEU A 46 -6.96 -0.62 10.10
CA LEU A 46 -8.22 -1.35 9.94
C LEU A 46 -9.40 -0.54 10.47
N SER A 47 -9.24 0.13 11.62
CA SER A 47 -10.29 1.00 12.15
C SER A 47 -10.64 2.14 11.19
N GLU A 48 -9.65 2.79 10.57
CA GLU A 48 -9.87 3.87 9.61
C GLU A 48 -10.53 3.35 8.33
N TYR A 49 -10.10 2.19 7.82
CA TYR A 49 -10.74 1.56 6.67
C TYR A 49 -12.22 1.26 6.94
N ASP A 50 -12.52 0.74 8.13
CA ASP A 50 -13.89 0.38 8.51
C ASP A 50 -14.78 1.61 8.72
N LYS A 51 -14.23 2.71 9.26
CA LYS A 51 -14.94 4.00 9.42
C LYS A 51 -15.28 4.68 8.10
N LEU A 52 -14.36 4.63 7.13
CA LEU A 52 -14.53 5.27 5.82
C LEU A 52 -15.51 4.51 4.91
N GLY A 53 -16.01 3.36 5.38
CA GLY A 53 -16.85 2.46 4.62
C GLY A 53 -15.98 1.44 3.89
N VAL A 54 -16.15 0.17 4.25
CA VAL A 54 -15.48 -0.96 3.59
C VAL A 54 -15.85 -0.94 2.10
N GLY A 55 -14.88 -0.53 1.28
CA GLY A 55 -15.08 -0.28 -0.14
C GLY A 55 -13.82 -0.52 -0.95
N ASP A 56 -13.44 0.45 -1.78
CA ASP A 56 -12.24 0.35 -2.61
C ASP A 56 -10.97 0.41 -1.75
N VAL A 57 -10.42 -0.76 -1.45
CA VAL A 57 -9.16 -0.92 -0.68
C VAL A 57 -8.01 -0.15 -1.33
N ALA A 58 -7.98 -0.05 -2.67
CA ALA A 58 -6.92 0.65 -3.36
C ALA A 58 -7.04 2.16 -3.18
N GLU A 59 -8.25 2.71 -3.22
CA GLU A 59 -8.49 4.12 -2.93
C GLU A 59 -8.10 4.46 -1.49
N PHE A 60 -8.52 3.63 -0.53
CA PHE A 60 -8.13 3.78 0.87
C PHE A 60 -6.60 3.73 1.04
N ALA A 61 -5.94 2.71 0.50
CA ALA A 61 -4.50 2.53 0.63
C ALA A 61 -3.72 3.69 0.01
N SER A 62 -4.20 4.23 -1.12
CA SER A 62 -3.61 5.38 -1.80
C SER A 62 -3.70 6.64 -0.94
N GLY A 63 -4.90 6.93 -0.40
CA GLY A 63 -5.13 8.07 0.48
C GLY A 63 -4.34 7.98 1.79
N TYR A 64 -4.32 6.79 2.41
CA TYR A 64 -3.59 6.54 3.64
C TYR A 64 -2.08 6.72 3.45
N ALA A 65 -1.51 6.11 2.40
CA ALA A 65 -0.09 6.23 2.10
C ALA A 65 0.31 7.68 1.82
N PHE A 66 -0.50 8.41 1.04
CA PHE A 66 -0.27 9.82 0.78
C PHE A 66 -0.33 10.65 2.07
N GLY A 67 -1.37 10.47 2.88
CA GLY A 67 -1.58 11.21 4.13
C GLY A 67 -0.44 10.99 5.12
N TRP A 68 -0.02 9.74 5.32
CA TRP A 68 1.10 9.41 6.21
C TRP A 68 2.38 10.11 5.75
N HIS A 69 2.70 10.07 4.45
CA HIS A 69 3.93 10.69 3.93
C HIS A 69 3.87 12.21 3.98
N ALA A 70 2.70 12.82 3.78
CA ALA A 70 2.50 14.26 3.96
C ALA A 70 2.76 14.68 5.42
N MET A 71 2.19 13.95 6.39
CA MET A 71 2.36 14.22 7.82
C MET A 71 3.78 14.02 8.33
N ASN A 72 4.56 13.15 7.67
CA ASN A 72 5.93 12.83 8.04
C ASN A 72 6.98 13.59 7.22
N GLY A 73 6.58 14.54 6.37
CA GLY A 73 7.52 15.32 5.54
C GLY A 73 8.23 14.50 4.45
N LYS A 74 7.68 13.34 4.08
CA LYS A 74 8.24 12.38 3.10
C LYS A 74 7.42 12.34 1.80
N LEU A 75 6.75 13.43 1.45
CA LEU A 75 5.81 13.46 0.33
C LEU A 75 6.46 13.16 -1.03
N SER A 76 7.75 13.43 -1.19
CA SER A 76 8.52 13.12 -2.42
C SER A 76 9.02 11.67 -2.50
N ASP A 77 8.84 10.86 -1.46
CA ASP A 77 9.29 9.47 -1.43
C ASP A 77 8.24 8.55 -2.08
N ASP A 78 8.23 8.54 -3.41
CA ASP A 78 7.30 7.75 -4.22
C ASP A 78 7.46 6.24 -3.98
N ALA A 79 8.69 5.78 -3.73
CA ALA A 79 8.97 4.37 -3.46
C ALA A 79 8.35 3.92 -2.13
N SER A 80 8.54 4.71 -1.07
CA SER A 80 7.96 4.43 0.25
C SER A 80 6.43 4.51 0.23
N LYS A 81 5.85 5.50 -0.48
CA LYS A 81 4.38 5.60 -0.67
C LYS A 81 3.82 4.36 -1.35
N TYR A 82 4.47 3.90 -2.42
CA TYR A 82 4.00 2.74 -3.16
C TYR A 82 4.15 1.43 -2.37
N ALA A 83 5.25 1.29 -1.61
CA ALA A 83 5.43 0.16 -0.72
C ALA A 83 4.32 0.12 0.36
N MET A 84 4.01 1.25 0.98
CA MET A 84 2.95 1.36 1.99
C MET A 84 1.57 1.05 1.39
N TYR A 85 1.30 1.57 0.19
CA TYR A 85 0.08 1.28 -0.56
C TYR A 85 -0.12 -0.23 -0.78
N LEU A 86 0.90 -0.93 -1.26
CA LEU A 86 0.83 -2.38 -1.49
C LEU A 86 0.71 -3.17 -0.19
N GLU A 87 1.43 -2.76 0.85
CA GLU A 87 1.36 -3.39 2.17
C GLU A 87 -0.05 -3.30 2.75
N ILE A 88 -0.68 -2.13 2.69
CA ILE A 88 -2.07 -1.91 3.15
C ILE A 88 -3.05 -2.78 2.35
N ILE A 89 -2.95 -2.81 1.02
CA ILE A 89 -3.84 -3.64 0.20
C ILE A 89 -3.72 -5.11 0.57
N ASN A 90 -2.49 -5.64 0.60
CA ASN A 90 -2.28 -7.05 0.87
C ASN A 90 -2.71 -7.38 2.31
N GLY A 91 -2.35 -6.55 3.28
CA GLY A 91 -2.69 -6.82 4.68
C GLY A 91 -4.18 -6.72 4.99
N ILE A 92 -4.95 -5.84 4.31
CA ILE A 92 -6.42 -5.80 4.42
C ILE A 92 -7.04 -7.04 3.76
N VAL A 93 -6.58 -7.41 2.56
CA VAL A 93 -7.11 -8.58 1.84
C VAL A 93 -6.85 -9.87 2.63
N GLU A 94 -5.61 -10.10 3.07
CA GLU A 94 -5.24 -11.29 3.86
C GLU A 94 -6.07 -11.39 5.16
N ARG A 95 -6.19 -10.30 5.91
CA ARG A 95 -6.93 -10.28 7.18
C ARG A 95 -8.43 -10.44 6.99
N ARG A 96 -9.00 -9.99 5.86
CA ARG A 96 -10.43 -10.17 5.53
C ARG A 96 -10.73 -11.56 4.97
N GLU A 97 -9.83 -12.17 4.22
CA GLU A 97 -9.96 -13.57 3.77
C GLU A 97 -9.84 -14.56 4.93
N SER A 98 -9.06 -14.21 5.96
CA SER A 98 -8.92 -14.99 7.19
C SER A 98 -10.19 -15.02 8.07
N VAL A 99 -11.20 -14.19 7.76
CA VAL A 99 -12.46 -14.05 8.52
C VAL A 99 -13.63 -14.76 7.80
N LYS A 100 -13.35 -15.67 6.87
CA LYS A 100 -14.36 -16.52 6.21
C LYS A 100 -14.46 -17.91 6.83
#